data_AF-A0A2N2X9Y2-F1
#
_entry.id   AF-A0A2N2X9Y2-F1
#
_cell.length_a   1.000
_cell.length_b   1.000
_cell.length_c   1.000
_cell.angle_alpha   90.00
_cell.angle_beta   90.00
_cell.angle_gamma   90.00
#
_symmetry.space_group_name_H-M   'P 1'
#
loop_
_entity.id
_entity.type
_entity.pdbx_description
1 polymer ?
#
loop_
_entity_poly.entity_id
_entity_poly.type
_entity_poly.pdbx_seq_one_letter_code
_entity_poly.pdbx_strand_id
1 'polypeptide(L)'
;MEVKKHRRLTHKERVQIQTLLNENKSKAYIAKTLNRSRSTITREINKWVQNKQDIYDADLAHWNTKDDYLNKNISSVFHYFIISFYQLFLSCSNSFLQDNYMN
;
A
#
# COMPACT_ATOMS: atom_id res chain seq x y z
N MET A 1 6.67 13.82 22.39
CA MET A 1 5.74 13.56 21.27
C MET A 1 5.14 12.19 21.50
N GLU A 2 3.83 12.07 21.72
CA GLU A 2 3.19 10.77 21.89
C GLU A 2 3.38 9.92 20.62
N VAL A 3 3.90 8.70 20.79
CA VAL A 3 4.13 7.79 19.67
C VAL A 3 2.78 7.20 19.27
N LYS A 4 2.25 7.62 18.10
CA LYS A 4 1.03 7.03 17.53
C LYS A 4 1.13 5.50 17.51
N LYS A 5 0.10 4.83 18.04
CA LYS A 5 -0.02 3.36 18.16
C LYS A 5 0.23 2.61 16.84
N HIS A 6 -0.11 3.25 15.71
CA HIS A 6 0.12 2.71 14.36
C HIS A 6 1.08 3.62 13.59
N ARG A 7 2.38 3.33 13.71
CA ARG A 7 3.45 4.02 12.96
C ARG A 7 4.00 3.10 11.88
N ARG A 8 4.18 3.62 10.65
CA ARG A 8 4.85 2.89 9.56
C ARG A 8 6.32 2.64 9.91
N LEU A 9 6.93 1.65 9.26
CA LEU A 9 8.38 1.46 9.32
C LEU A 9 9.06 2.58 8.54
N THR A 10 10.05 3.21 9.18
CA THR A 10 10.95 4.18 8.56
C THR A 10 11.96 3.45 7.67
N HIS A 11 12.60 4.18 6.76
CA HIS A 11 13.66 3.61 5.93
C HIS A 11 14.82 3.07 6.78
N LYS A 12 15.24 3.82 7.81
CA LYS A 12 16.26 3.38 8.78
C LYS A 12 15.92 2.05 9.45
N GLU A 13 14.68 1.87 9.90
CA GLU A 13 14.25 0.60 10.50
C GLU A 13 14.30 -0.54 9.47
N ARG A 14 14.00 -0.31 8.19
CA ARG A 14 14.10 -1.34 7.14
C ARG A 14 15.53 -1.75 6.85
N VAL A 15 16.46 -0.79 6.79
CA VAL A 15 17.90 -1.08 6.64
C VAL A 15 18.38 -1.95 7.80
N GLN A 16 17.97 -1.63 9.03
CA GLN A 16 18.28 -2.47 10.20
C GLN A 16 17.67 -3.88 10.10
N ILE A 17 16.44 -4.02 9.61
CA ILE A 17 15.83 -5.34 9.35
C ILE A 17 16.69 -6.13 8.36
N GLN A 18 17.10 -5.52 7.25
CA GLN A 18 17.93 -6.15 6.23
C GLN A 18 19.26 -6.65 6.81
N THR A 19 19.96 -5.81 7.57
CA THR A 19 21.22 -6.20 8.24
C THR A 19 21.01 -7.37 9.18
N LEU A 20 19.99 -7.31 10.04
CA LEU A 20 19.72 -8.38 11.02
C LEU A 20 19.26 -9.68 10.37
N LEU A 21 18.58 -9.62 9.22
CA LEU A 21 18.23 -10.81 8.44
C LEU A 21 19.46 -11.45 7.81
N ASN A 22 20.39 -10.65 7.29
CA ASN A 22 21.67 -11.15 6.75
C ASN A 22 22.53 -11.81 7.84
N GLU A 23 22.42 -11.34 9.08
CA GLU A 23 23.02 -11.98 10.27
C GLU A 23 22.23 -13.21 10.78
N ASN A 24 21.22 -13.68 10.05
CA ASN A 24 20.34 -14.80 10.41
C ASN A 24 19.63 -14.63 11.76
N LYS A 25 19.33 -13.40 12.18
CA LYS A 25 18.58 -13.14 13.42
C LYS A 25 17.10 -13.49 13.23
N SER A 26 16.49 -13.98 14.30
CA SER A 26 15.07 -14.34 14.27
C SER A 26 14.15 -13.11 14.18
N LYS A 27 12.98 -13.26 13.56
CA LYS A 27 11.95 -12.20 13.48
C LYS A 27 11.55 -11.64 14.86
N ALA A 28 11.60 -12.48 15.90
CA ALA A 28 11.32 -12.07 17.28
C ALA A 28 12.45 -11.21 17.88
N TYR A 29 13.71 -11.52 17.56
CA TYR A 29 14.86 -10.72 17.96
C TYR A 29 14.80 -9.33 17.31
N ILE A 30 14.58 -9.29 16.00
CA ILE A 30 14.47 -8.03 15.23
C ILE A 30 13.36 -7.13 15.81
N ALA A 31 12.21 -7.71 16.13
CA ALA A 31 11.10 -6.99 16.75
C ALA A 31 11.48 -6.36 18.10
N LYS A 32 12.20 -7.09 18.95
CA LYS A 32 12.71 -6.57 20.24
C LYS A 32 13.71 -5.44 20.03
N THR A 33 14.67 -5.61 19.12
CA THR A 33 15.72 -4.62 18.84
C THR A 33 15.14 -3.29 18.32
N LEU A 34 14.11 -3.36 17.47
CA LEU A 34 13.47 -2.17 16.88
C LEU A 34 12.34 -1.60 17.75
N ASN A 35 12.06 -2.21 18.91
CA ASN A 35 10.90 -1.92 19.73
C ASN A 35 9.58 -1.89 18.93
N ARG A 36 9.43 -2.85 18.01
CA ARG A 36 8.26 -3.01 17.16
C ARG A 36 7.52 -4.30 17.51
N SER A 37 6.22 -4.32 17.22
CA SER A 37 5.46 -5.55 17.39
C SER A 37 5.97 -6.63 16.43
N ARG A 38 6.02 -7.88 16.91
CA ARG A 38 6.42 -9.03 16.07
C ARG A 38 5.56 -9.14 14.81
N SER A 39 4.26 -8.84 14.91
CA SER A 39 3.35 -8.90 13.76
C SER A 39 3.65 -7.86 12.69
N THR A 40 4.21 -6.69 13.05
CA THR A 40 4.68 -5.69 12.09
C THR A 40 5.86 -6.23 11.29
N ILE A 41 6.86 -6.78 11.98
CA ILE A 41 8.07 -7.33 11.36
C ILE A 41 7.73 -8.55 10.49
N THR A 42 6.87 -9.45 10.97
CA THR A 42 6.45 -10.61 10.17
C THR A 42 5.72 -10.20 8.90
N ARG A 43 4.80 -9.23 8.96
CA ARG A 43 4.07 -8.75 7.77
C ARG A 43 4.99 -8.07 6.77
N GLU A 44 5.92 -7.27 7.25
CA GLU A 44 6.93 -6.63 6.40
C GLU A 44 7.76 -7.71 5.67
N ILE A 45 8.34 -8.66 6.41
CA ILE A 45 9.22 -9.68 5.82
C ILE A 45 8.44 -10.58 4.87
N ASN A 46 7.28 -11.09 5.26
CA ASN A 46 6.49 -12.00 4.43
C ASN A 46 5.94 -11.33 3.16
N LYS A 47 5.85 -9.98 3.11
CA LYS A 47 5.48 -9.27 1.88
C LYS A 47 6.55 -9.43 0.80
N TRP A 48 7.82 -9.43 1.21
CA TRP A 48 8.98 -9.38 0.31
C TRP A 48 9.70 -10.73 0.14
N VAL A 49 9.65 -11.57 1.16
CA VAL A 49 10.29 -12.89 1.19
C VAL A 49 9.19 -13.94 1.24
N GLN A 50 8.80 -14.44 0.06
CA GLN A 50 7.79 -15.49 -0.07
C GLN A 50 8.46 -16.86 -0.17
N ASN A 51 9.57 -16.92 -0.93
CA ASN A 51 10.40 -18.09 -1.09
C ASN A 51 11.68 -17.98 -0.25
N LYS A 52 12.37 -19.12 -0.08
CA LYS A 52 13.62 -19.17 0.70
C LYS A 52 14.80 -18.47 0.01
N GLN A 53 14.72 -18.30 -1.31
CA GLN A 53 15.74 -17.66 -2.13
C GLN A 53 15.56 -16.14 -2.23
N ASP A 54 14.40 -15.63 -1.83
CA ASP A 54 14.10 -14.20 -1.91
C ASP A 54 14.94 -13.45 -0.87
N ILE A 55 15.60 -12.38 -1.32
CA ILE A 55 16.41 -11.51 -0.46
C ILE A 55 15.59 -10.27 -0.11
N TYR A 56 15.55 -9.93 1.17
CA TYR A 56 14.90 -8.70 1.62
C TYR A 56 15.74 -7.48 1.23
N ASP A 57 15.18 -6.58 0.43
CA ASP A 57 15.78 -5.31 0.03
C ASP A 57 15.05 -4.14 0.72
N ALA A 58 15.79 -3.37 1.55
CA ALA A 58 15.23 -2.27 2.31
C ALA A 58 14.84 -1.06 1.46
N ASP A 59 15.56 -0.81 0.36
CA ASP A 59 15.28 0.29 -0.56
C ASP A 59 14.01 -0.02 -1.33
N LEU A 60 13.92 -1.21 -1.93
CA LEU A 60 12.73 -1.64 -2.67
C LEU A 60 11.47 -1.58 -1.80
N ALA A 61 11.58 -2.08 -0.56
CA ALA A 61 10.49 -2.05 0.40
C ALA A 61 10.06 -0.62 0.78
N HIS A 62 11.01 0.30 0.86
CA HIS A 62 10.73 1.70 1.16
C HIS A 62 10.05 2.42 -0.02
N TRP A 63 10.59 2.25 -1.22
CA TRP A 63 10.05 2.80 -2.46
C TRP A 63 8.60 2.34 -2.70
N ASN A 64 8.35 1.03 -2.62
CA ASN A 64 7.00 0.49 -2.81
C ASN A 64 5.99 1.00 -1.77
N THR A 65 6.42 1.32 -0.54
CA THR A 65 5.51 1.89 0.47
C THR A 65 5.07 3.31 0.09
N LYS A 66 5.96 4.06 -0.57
CA LYS A 66 5.69 5.42 -1.04
C LYS A 66 4.72 5.39 -2.24
N ASP A 67 4.94 4.47 -3.17
CA ASP A 67 4.09 4.31 -4.35
C ASP A 67 2.71 3.74 -4.02
N ASP A 68 2.60 2.77 -3.12
CA ASP A 68 1.32 2.25 -2.62
C ASP A 68 0.44 3.38 -2.04
N TYR A 69 1.06 4.38 -1.42
CA TYR A 69 0.35 5.53 -0.85
C TYR A 69 -0.11 6.52 -1.93
N LEU A 70 0.74 6.80 -2.92
CA LEU A 70 0.39 7.69 -4.04
C LEU A 70 -0.72 7.07 -4.90
N ASN A 71 -0.61 5.78 -5.22
CA ASN A 71 -1.59 5.08 -6.07
C ASN A 71 -2.97 4.91 -5.42
N LYS A 72 -3.06 4.81 -4.09
CA LYS A 72 -4.36 4.76 -3.38
C LYS A 72 -5.18 6.05 -3.54
N ASN A 73 -4.49 7.19 -3.66
CA ASN A 73 -5.14 8.47 -3.87
C ASN A 73 -5.53 8.66 -5.34
N ILE A 74 -4.78 8.08 -6.28
CA ILE A 74 -5.09 8.16 -7.72
C ILE A 74 -6.25 7.24 -8.10
N SER A 75 -6.29 6.01 -7.58
CA SER A 75 -7.35 5.05 -7.91
C SER A 75 -8.73 5.47 -7.41
N SER A 76 -8.80 6.13 -6.26
CA SER A 76 -10.04 6.69 -5.71
C SER A 76 -10.54 7.85 -6.57
N VAL A 77 -9.68 8.79 -6.95
CA VAL A 77 -10.05 9.91 -7.85
C VAL A 77 -10.49 9.41 -9.22
N PHE A 78 -9.77 8.45 -9.80
CA PHE A 78 -10.12 7.86 -11.10
C PHE A 78 -11.46 7.13 -11.05
N HIS A 79 -11.77 6.45 -9.95
CA HIS A 79 -13.06 5.80 -9.74
C HIS A 79 -14.23 6.80 -9.73
N TYR A 80 -14.10 7.91 -8.99
CA TYR A 80 -15.13 8.96 -8.99
C TYR A 80 -15.27 9.64 -10.35
N PHE A 81 -14.15 9.81 -11.07
CA PHE A 81 -14.15 10.35 -12.42
C PHE A 81 -14.92 9.45 -13.41
N ILE A 82 -14.72 8.14 -13.36
CA ILE A 82 -15.46 7.17 -14.19
C ILE A 82 -16.97 7.19 -13.85
N ILE A 83 -17.33 7.18 -12.57
CA ILE A 83 -18.74 7.19 -12.15
C ILE A 83 -19.45 8.46 -12.65
N SER A 84 -18.81 9.62 -12.51
CA SER A 84 -19.35 10.89 -12.97
C SER A 84 -19.55 10.91 -14.49
N PHE A 85 -18.58 10.38 -15.26
CA PHE A 85 -18.71 10.24 -16.72
C PHE A 85 -19.84 9.30 -17.13
N TYR A 86 -20.00 8.17 -16.43
CA TYR A 86 -21.06 7.21 -16.73
C TYR A 86 -22.46 7.78 -16.44
N GLN A 87 -22.62 8.55 -15.36
CA GLN A 87 -23.87 9.23 -15.03
C GLN A 87 -24.24 10.31 -16.07
N LEU A 88 -23.25 11.07 -16.55
CA LEU A 88 -23.44 12.05 -17.63
C LEU A 88 -23.85 11.37 -18.95
N PHE A 89 -23.25 10.24 -19.27
CA PHE A 89 -23.60 9.47 -20.47
C PHE A 89 -25.04 8.92 -20.40
N LEU A 90 -25.47 8.42 -19.24
CA LEU A 90 -26.84 7.94 -19.02
C LEU A 90 -27.88 9.07 -19.06
N SER A 91 -27.57 10.26 -18.55
CA SER A 91 -28.49 11.40 -18.64
C SER A 91 -28.67 11.89 -20.08
N CYS A 92 -27.60 11.95 -20.88
CA CYS A 92 -27.66 12.30 -22.30
C CYS A 92 -28.45 11.28 -23.13
N SER A 93 -28.30 9.98 -22.83
CA SER A 93 -29.04 8.90 -23.49
C SER A 93 -30.56 8.98 -23.23
N ASN A 94 -30.95 9.29 -21.99
CA ASN A 94 -32.36 9.42 -21.61
C ASN A 94 -33.03 10.64 -22.24
N SER A 95 -32.35 11.79 -22.31
CA SER A 95 -32.88 12.97 -23.02
C SER A 95 -33.12 12.69 -24.51
N PHE A 96 -32.23 11.92 -25.16
CA PHE A 96 -32.37 11.59 -26.58
C PHE A 96 -33.56 10.66 -26.87
N LEU A 97 -33.92 9.77 -25.94
CA LEU A 97 -35.11 8.93 -26.07
C LEU A 97 -36.40 9.72 -25.82
N GLN A 98 -36.40 10.69 -24.90
CA GLN A 98 -37.59 11.50 -24.61
C GLN A 98 -38.04 12.33 -25.83
N ASP A 99 -37.10 12.88 -26.59
CA ASP A 99 -37.36 13.71 -27.78
C ASP A 99 -37.87 12.90 -29.00
N ASN A 100 -37.62 11.58 -29.02
CA ASN A 100 -38.04 10.68 -30.09
C ASN A 100 -39.40 9.99 -29.84
N TYR A 101 -40.00 10.13 -28.65
CA TYR A 101 -41.30 9.53 -28.29
C TYR A 101 -42.43 10.57 -28.11
N MET A 102 -42.16 11.86 -28.37
CA MET A 102 -43.16 12.95 -28.33
C MET A 102 -43.49 13.55 -29.72
N ASN A 103 -43.17 12.83 -30.81
CA ASN A 103 -43.63 13.15 -32.17
C ASN A 103 -44.58 12.07 -32.69
#